data_AF-A0AAJ3PPQ6-F1
#
_entry.id   AF-A0AAJ3PPQ6-F1
#
_cell.length_a   1.000
_cell.length_b   1.000
_cell.length_c   1.000
_cell.angle_alpha   90.00
_cell.angle_beta   90.00
_cell.angle_gamma   90.00
#
_symmetry.space_group_name_H-M   'P 1'
#
loop_
_entity.id
_entity.type
_entity.pdbx_description
1 polymer ?
#
loop_
_entity_poly.entity_id
_entity_poly.type
_entity_poly.pdbx_seq_one_letter_code
_entity_poly.pdbx_strand_id
1 'polypeptide(L)'
;MTPPAPRPRLTAQDVVDAAVGILQDFGMGDLSMRRVAGVLGVQASALYWHVPDKQSLLARVADRIVAEAEETVRARRVTDLAGRAEAAEAALLRHRDGADVVLSALALGLGGLGLHRLLTEAADTPEDGERALALLLGTVSLRQQRAQAQALGVATGPDVQRHRTDPL
;
A
#
# COMPACT_ATOMS: atom_id res chain seq x y z
N MET A 1 1.68 -46.27 6.93
CA MET A 1 2.05 -44.87 7.25
C MET A 1 2.35 -44.17 5.93
N THR A 2 1.42 -43.36 5.44
CA THR A 2 1.67 -42.51 4.27
C THR A 2 2.59 -41.37 4.71
N PRO A 3 3.74 -41.12 4.05
CA PRO A 3 4.60 -39.99 4.39
C PRO A 3 3.82 -38.67 4.22
N PRO A 4 4.02 -37.68 5.11
CA PRO A 4 3.37 -36.38 4.97
C PRO A 4 3.76 -35.76 3.62
N ALA A 5 2.79 -35.14 2.95
CA ALA A 5 3.02 -34.47 1.67
C ALA A 5 4.16 -33.43 1.82
N PRO A 6 5.06 -33.31 0.83
CA PRO A 6 6.14 -32.34 0.90
C PRO A 6 5.56 -30.93 1.06
N ARG A 7 6.09 -30.17 2.03
CA ARG A 7 5.68 -28.78 2.25
C ARG A 7 5.91 -27.99 0.95
N PRO A 8 4.94 -27.18 0.49
CA PRO A 8 5.11 -26.33 -0.69
C PRO A 8 6.39 -25.50 -0.56
N ARG A 9 7.15 -25.37 -1.65
CA ARG A 9 8.36 -24.54 -1.66
C ARG A 9 7.93 -23.08 -1.53
N LEU A 10 8.61 -22.35 -0.65
CA LEU A 10 8.42 -20.91 -0.49
C LEU A 10 8.56 -20.19 -1.84
N THR A 11 7.63 -19.30 -2.13
CA THR A 11 7.62 -18.45 -3.32
C THR A 11 7.74 -16.99 -2.93
N ALA A 12 8.09 -16.13 -3.88
CA ALA A 12 8.07 -14.69 -3.65
C ALA A 12 6.67 -14.15 -3.37
N GLN A 13 5.63 -14.81 -3.90
CA GLN A 13 4.24 -14.47 -3.66
C GLN A 13 3.86 -14.71 -2.18
N ASP A 14 4.28 -15.84 -1.61
CA ASP A 14 4.06 -16.14 -0.19
C ASP A 14 4.71 -15.07 0.73
N VAL A 15 5.90 -14.59 0.35
CA VAL A 15 6.59 -13.51 1.09
C VAL A 15 5.81 -12.20 1.04
N VAL A 16 5.27 -11.83 -0.12
CA VAL A 16 4.46 -10.61 -0.29
C VAL A 16 3.13 -10.75 0.44
N ASP A 17 2.46 -11.90 0.38
CA ASP A 17 1.18 -12.14 1.05
C ASP A 17 1.33 -12.08 2.57
N ALA A 18 2.38 -12.68 3.13
CA ALA A 18 2.70 -12.54 4.55
C ALA A 18 3.01 -11.09 4.94
N ALA A 19 3.70 -10.34 4.08
CA ALA A 19 4.00 -8.93 4.31
C ALA A 19 2.74 -8.06 4.30
N VAL A 20 1.79 -8.31 3.40
CA VAL A 20 0.48 -7.64 3.37
C VAL A 20 -0.31 -7.93 4.64
N GLY A 21 -0.35 -9.18 5.10
CA GLY A 21 -1.01 -9.52 6.37
C GLY A 21 -0.38 -8.80 7.57
N ILE A 22 0.96 -8.79 7.66
CA ILE A 22 1.67 -8.04 8.71
C ILE A 22 1.37 -6.55 8.64
N LEU A 23 1.35 -5.97 7.43
CA LEU A 23 1.03 -4.57 7.22
C LEU A 23 -0.37 -4.23 7.76
N GLN A 24 -1.37 -5.06 7.45
CA GLN A 24 -2.74 -4.89 7.93
C GLN A 24 -2.82 -4.94 9.47
N ASP A 25 -2.20 -5.94 10.08
CA ASP A 25 -2.29 -6.18 11.52
C ASP A 25 -1.47 -5.18 12.35
N PHE A 26 -0.27 -4.84 11.89
CA PHE A 26 0.73 -4.13 12.69
C PHE A 26 1.20 -2.80 12.09
N GLY A 27 0.99 -2.57 10.81
CA GLY A 27 1.46 -1.37 10.09
C GLY A 27 2.89 -1.49 9.59
N MET A 28 3.32 -0.49 8.83
CA MET A 28 4.59 -0.44 8.12
C MET A 28 5.81 -0.41 9.06
N GLY A 29 5.65 0.22 10.23
CA GLY A 29 6.70 0.29 11.26
C GLY A 29 7.10 -1.09 11.79
N ASP A 30 6.14 -2.00 11.94
CA ASP A 30 6.33 -3.36 12.46
C ASP A 30 6.68 -4.40 11.38
N LEU A 31 6.53 -4.03 10.11
CA LEU A 31 6.89 -4.87 8.98
C LEU A 31 8.43 -5.01 8.91
N SER A 32 8.92 -6.22 9.17
CA SER A 32 10.35 -6.54 9.14
C SER A 32 10.59 -7.92 8.55
N MET A 33 11.77 -8.12 7.95
CA MET A 33 12.17 -9.42 7.37
C MET A 33 12.06 -10.56 8.39
N ARG A 34 12.42 -10.29 9.66
CA ARG A 34 12.32 -11.27 10.75
C ARG A 34 10.87 -11.64 11.07
N ARG A 35 9.95 -10.67 11.12
CA ARG A 35 8.53 -10.92 11.38
C ARG A 35 7.91 -11.73 10.23
N VAL A 36 8.24 -11.37 8.99
CA VAL A 36 7.81 -12.12 7.79
C VAL A 36 8.29 -13.57 7.84
N ALA A 37 9.57 -13.79 8.17
CA ALA A 37 10.13 -15.14 8.30
C ALA A 37 9.43 -15.94 9.41
N GLY A 38 9.14 -15.29 10.54
CA GLY A 38 8.39 -15.86 11.65
C GLY A 38 6.97 -16.30 11.27
N VAL A 39 6.22 -15.43 10.57
CA VAL A 39 4.87 -15.74 10.05
C VAL A 39 4.91 -16.93 9.09
N LEU A 40 5.93 -17.02 8.25
CA LEU A 40 6.10 -18.11 7.29
C LEU A 40 6.72 -19.39 7.89
N GLY A 41 7.17 -19.36 9.14
CA GLY A 41 7.83 -20.50 9.79
C GLY A 41 9.18 -20.88 9.14
N VAL A 42 9.88 -19.92 8.54
CA VAL A 42 11.17 -20.11 7.86
C VAL A 42 12.29 -19.29 8.50
N GLN A 43 13.53 -19.60 8.17
CA GLN A 43 14.68 -18.75 8.53
C GLN A 43 14.69 -17.49 7.65
N ALA A 44 15.12 -16.35 8.20
CA ALA A 44 15.20 -15.10 7.45
C ALA A 44 16.08 -15.19 6.19
N SER A 45 17.12 -16.04 6.22
CA SER A 45 17.97 -16.32 5.06
C SER A 45 17.20 -16.90 3.86
N ALA A 46 16.09 -17.60 4.09
CA ALA A 46 15.24 -18.12 3.02
C ALA A 46 14.54 -17.00 2.25
N LEU A 47 14.19 -15.90 2.93
CA LEU A 47 13.50 -14.76 2.30
C LEU A 47 14.40 -14.05 1.28
N TYR A 48 15.69 -13.96 1.56
CA TYR A 48 16.65 -13.22 0.71
C TYR A 48 16.82 -13.83 -0.69
N TRP A 49 16.43 -15.09 -0.89
CA TRP A 49 16.35 -15.69 -2.23
C TRP A 49 15.20 -15.14 -3.08
N HIS A 50 14.18 -14.57 -2.45
CA HIS A 50 12.99 -14.05 -3.10
C HIS A 50 12.96 -12.52 -3.11
N VAL A 51 13.42 -11.90 -2.03
CA VAL A 51 13.42 -10.46 -1.84
C VAL A 51 14.67 -10.05 -1.03
N PRO A 52 15.59 -9.27 -1.62
CA PRO A 52 16.93 -9.07 -1.05
C PRO A 52 16.95 -8.22 0.22
N ASP A 53 15.93 -7.39 0.46
CA ASP A 53 15.87 -6.47 1.60
C ASP A 53 14.44 -5.98 1.88
N LYS A 54 14.26 -5.23 2.98
CA LYS A 54 12.95 -4.68 3.39
C LYS A 54 12.38 -3.70 2.36
N GLN A 55 13.21 -2.89 1.70
CA GLN A 55 12.75 -1.89 0.74
C GLN A 55 12.24 -2.56 -0.53
N SER A 56 12.95 -3.58 -1.01
CA SER A 56 12.49 -4.44 -2.10
C SER A 56 11.18 -5.16 -1.76
N LEU A 57 10.95 -5.50 -0.49
CA LEU A 57 9.67 -6.07 -0.05
C LEU A 57 8.55 -5.03 -0.07
N LEU A 58 8.79 -3.85 0.48
CA LEU A 58 7.85 -2.74 0.47
C LEU A 58 7.47 -2.32 -0.95
N ALA A 59 8.43 -2.34 -1.89
CA ALA A 59 8.17 -2.09 -3.30
C ALA A 59 7.18 -3.09 -3.92
N ARG A 60 7.35 -4.39 -3.65
CA ARG A 60 6.40 -5.42 -4.12
C ARG A 60 5.02 -5.30 -3.47
N VAL A 61 4.98 -4.91 -2.19
CA VAL A 61 3.71 -4.61 -1.51
C VAL A 61 3.05 -3.37 -2.14
N ALA A 62 3.81 -2.32 -2.44
CA ALA A 62 3.31 -1.14 -3.15
C ALA A 62 2.73 -1.51 -4.52
N ASP A 63 3.45 -2.30 -5.32
CA ASP A 63 2.97 -2.77 -6.62
C ASP A 63 1.67 -3.57 -6.50
N ARG A 64 1.52 -4.40 -5.46
CA ARG A 64 0.28 -5.13 -5.17
C ARG A 64 -0.87 -4.18 -4.87
N ILE A 65 -0.67 -3.18 -4.01
CA ILE A 65 -1.70 -2.18 -3.66
C ILE A 65 -2.13 -1.41 -4.91
N VAL A 66 -1.16 -0.98 -5.72
CA VAL A 66 -1.40 -0.23 -6.95
C VAL A 66 -2.14 -1.08 -7.99
N ALA A 67 -1.80 -2.37 -8.12
CA ALA A 67 -2.50 -3.27 -9.03
C ALA A 67 -4.00 -3.39 -8.73
N GLU A 68 -4.41 -3.27 -7.46
CA GLU A 68 -5.84 -3.26 -7.09
C GLU A 68 -6.56 -1.98 -7.58
N ALA A 69 -5.87 -0.84 -7.62
CA ALA A 69 -6.39 0.39 -8.22
C ALA A 69 -6.48 0.26 -9.75
N GLU A 70 -5.43 -0.24 -10.39
CA GLU A 70 -5.41 -0.50 -11.85
C GLU A 70 -6.53 -1.45 -12.26
N GLU A 71 -6.77 -2.52 -11.50
CA GLU A 71 -7.85 -3.46 -11.75
C GLU A 71 -9.23 -2.78 -11.60
N THR A 72 -9.42 -1.96 -10.56
CA THR A 72 -10.67 -1.22 -10.35
C THR A 72 -10.95 -0.27 -11.52
N VAL A 73 -9.94 0.49 -11.94
CA VAL A 73 -10.03 1.41 -13.09
C VAL A 73 -10.39 0.65 -14.37
N ARG A 74 -9.73 -0.49 -14.63
CA ARG A 74 -9.97 -1.31 -15.82
C ARG A 74 -11.37 -1.91 -15.82
N ALA A 75 -11.78 -2.53 -14.71
CA ALA A 75 -13.09 -3.17 -14.56
C ALA A 75 -14.25 -2.17 -14.72
N ARG A 76 -14.09 -0.95 -14.20
CA ARG A 76 -15.09 0.13 -14.28
C ARG A 76 -14.94 1.02 -15.51
N ARG A 77 -13.91 0.81 -16.34
CA ARG A 77 -13.58 1.63 -17.52
C ARG A 77 -13.46 3.12 -17.18
N VAL A 78 -12.81 3.44 -16.07
CA VAL A 78 -12.65 4.83 -15.61
C VAL A 78 -11.59 5.55 -16.46
N THR A 79 -11.99 6.64 -17.10
CA THR A 79 -11.12 7.37 -18.03
C THR A 79 -10.62 8.70 -17.48
N ASP A 80 -11.41 9.35 -16.62
CA ASP A 80 -11.09 10.66 -16.07
C ASP A 80 -10.19 10.59 -14.82
N LEU A 81 -9.46 11.67 -14.58
CA LEU A 81 -8.50 11.78 -13.47
C LEU A 81 -9.16 11.60 -12.10
N ALA A 82 -10.36 12.17 -11.90
CA ALA A 82 -11.04 12.14 -10.62
C ALA A 82 -11.43 10.71 -10.24
N GLY A 83 -12.08 9.96 -11.13
CA GLY A 83 -12.45 8.58 -10.87
C GLY A 83 -11.22 7.66 -10.69
N ARG A 84 -10.11 7.93 -11.40
CA ARG A 84 -8.86 7.18 -11.20
C ARG A 84 -8.23 7.47 -9.85
N ALA A 85 -8.24 8.73 -9.41
CA ALA A 85 -7.81 9.12 -8.07
C ALA A 85 -8.68 8.50 -6.97
N GLU A 86 -10.00 8.42 -7.15
CA GLU A 86 -10.92 7.73 -6.23
C GLU A 86 -10.62 6.23 -6.12
N ALA A 87 -10.37 5.56 -7.26
CA ALA A 87 -10.01 4.15 -7.27
C ALA A 87 -8.67 3.90 -6.56
N ALA A 88 -7.70 4.78 -6.77
CA ALA A 88 -6.42 4.74 -6.09
C ALA A 88 -6.55 5.03 -4.59
N GLU A 89 -7.32 6.04 -4.19
CA GLU A 89 -7.62 6.34 -2.79
C GLU A 89 -8.22 5.13 -2.09
N ALA A 90 -9.25 4.53 -2.68
CA ALA A 90 -9.88 3.34 -2.14
C ALA A 90 -8.88 2.19 -1.98
N ALA A 91 -7.93 2.05 -2.92
CA ALA A 91 -6.89 1.04 -2.81
C ALA A 91 -5.90 1.28 -1.69
N LEU A 92 -5.41 2.50 -1.55
CA LEU A 92 -4.51 2.88 -0.47
C LEU A 92 -5.18 2.72 0.90
N LEU A 93 -6.45 3.11 1.03
CA LEU A 93 -7.19 3.04 2.29
C LEU A 93 -7.52 1.61 2.76
N ARG A 94 -7.59 0.62 1.86
CA ARG A 94 -7.80 -0.79 2.24
C ARG A 94 -6.61 -1.38 2.99
N HIS A 95 -5.43 -0.79 2.84
CA HIS A 95 -4.20 -1.30 3.42
C HIS A 95 -3.68 -0.31 4.44
N ARG A 96 -3.51 -0.74 5.69
CA ARG A 96 -2.92 0.09 6.74
C ARG A 96 -1.55 0.63 6.29
N ASP A 97 -1.33 1.92 6.49
CA ASP A 97 -0.14 2.66 6.04
C ASP A 97 0.13 2.55 4.52
N GLY A 98 -0.88 2.21 3.71
CA GLY A 98 -0.75 1.97 2.27
C GLY A 98 -0.19 3.17 1.51
N ALA A 99 -0.55 4.40 1.88
CA ALA A 99 0.02 5.60 1.29
C ALA A 99 1.53 5.74 1.58
N ASP A 100 1.96 5.47 2.81
CA ASP A 100 3.36 5.56 3.21
C ASP A 100 4.22 4.46 2.57
N VAL A 101 3.65 3.26 2.39
CA VAL A 101 4.29 2.16 1.65
C VAL A 101 4.53 2.55 0.19
N VAL A 102 3.52 3.07 -0.50
CA VAL A 102 3.65 3.50 -1.91
C VAL A 102 4.59 4.70 -2.03
N LEU A 103 4.50 5.68 -1.13
CA LEU A 103 5.39 6.84 -1.09
C LEU A 103 6.86 6.42 -0.91
N SER A 104 7.13 5.49 0.01
CA SER A 104 8.49 4.95 0.21
C SER A 104 9.01 4.20 -1.01
N ALA A 105 8.17 3.41 -1.69
CA ALA A 105 8.57 2.68 -2.90
C ALA A 105 8.89 3.63 -4.06
N LEU A 106 8.07 4.67 -4.25
CA LEU A 106 8.29 5.71 -5.26
C LEU A 106 9.55 6.53 -4.97
N ALA A 107 9.75 6.96 -3.72
CA ALA A 107 10.92 7.75 -3.33
C ALA A 107 12.26 7.03 -3.58
N LEU A 108 12.26 5.70 -3.45
CA LEU A 108 13.43 4.86 -3.73
C LEU A 108 13.52 4.40 -5.19
N GLY A 109 12.49 4.66 -6.00
CA GLY A 109 12.41 4.20 -7.39
C GLY A 109 12.32 2.68 -7.53
N LEU A 110 11.80 1.98 -6.52
CA LEU A 110 11.78 0.51 -6.47
C LEU A 110 10.41 -0.09 -6.85
N GLY A 111 9.34 0.69 -6.80
CA GLY A 111 7.97 0.23 -7.09
C GLY A 111 6.95 1.36 -7.01
N GLY A 112 5.67 1.05 -7.18
CA GLY A 112 4.56 2.00 -7.09
C GLY A 112 4.37 2.90 -8.32
N LEU A 113 5.21 2.77 -9.35
CA LEU A 113 5.15 3.55 -10.59
C LEU A 113 3.84 3.38 -11.36
N GLY A 114 3.11 2.28 -11.15
CA GLY A 114 1.76 2.09 -11.69
C GLY A 114 0.81 3.21 -11.27
N LEU A 115 0.91 3.71 -10.03
CA LEU A 115 0.04 4.78 -9.54
C LEU A 115 0.36 6.12 -10.22
N HIS A 116 1.65 6.42 -10.39
CA HIS A 116 2.09 7.60 -11.13
C HIS A 116 1.55 7.58 -12.57
N ARG A 117 1.70 6.45 -13.29
CA ARG A 117 1.17 6.30 -14.65
C ARG A 117 -0.35 6.43 -14.69
N LEU A 118 -1.05 5.75 -13.77
CA LEU A 118 -2.50 5.74 -13.69
C LEU A 118 -3.10 7.15 -13.59
N LEU A 119 -2.45 8.05 -12.86
CA LEU A 119 -2.87 9.45 -12.72
C LEU A 119 -2.38 10.34 -13.86
N THR A 120 -1.11 10.24 -14.27
CA THR A 120 -0.57 11.08 -15.36
C THR A 120 -1.20 10.78 -16.71
N GLU A 121 -1.60 9.54 -16.99
CA GLU A 121 -2.29 9.16 -18.24
C GLU A 121 -3.75 9.66 -18.33
N ALA A 122 -4.37 10.09 -17.23
CA ALA A 122 -5.73 10.63 -17.22
C ALA A 122 -5.79 12.16 -17.06
N ALA A 123 -4.66 12.79 -16.77
CA ALA A 123 -4.57 14.23 -16.60
C ALA A 123 -4.40 14.94 -17.95
N ASP A 124 -4.84 16.20 -18.01
CA ASP A 124 -4.63 17.05 -19.20
C ASP A 124 -3.14 17.33 -19.44
N THR A 125 -2.37 17.43 -18.35
CA THR A 125 -0.92 17.61 -18.37
C THR A 125 -0.23 16.63 -17.40
N PRO A 126 1.01 16.22 -17.67
CA PRO A 126 1.79 15.41 -16.73
C PRO A 126 1.90 16.07 -15.34
N GLU A 127 2.09 17.39 -15.28
CA GLU A 127 2.20 18.16 -14.05
C GLU A 127 0.92 18.08 -13.20
N ASP A 128 -0.25 18.05 -13.83
CA ASP A 128 -1.53 17.89 -13.11
C ASP A 128 -1.68 16.47 -12.56
N GLY A 129 -1.20 15.46 -13.27
CA GLY A 129 -1.13 14.09 -12.77
C GLY A 129 -0.17 13.95 -11.59
N GLU A 130 1.00 14.59 -11.64
CA GLU A 130 1.97 14.63 -10.53
C GLU A 130 1.40 15.35 -9.30
N ARG A 131 0.70 16.49 -9.50
CA ARG A 131 -0.01 17.19 -8.41
C ARG A 131 -1.10 16.32 -7.80
N ALA A 132 -1.89 15.64 -8.63
CA ALA A 132 -2.93 14.72 -8.16
C ALA A 132 -2.33 13.57 -7.34
N LEU A 133 -1.21 12.99 -7.79
CA LEU A 133 -0.48 11.95 -7.07
C LEU A 133 -0.02 12.45 -5.69
N ALA A 134 0.63 13.61 -5.64
CA ALA A 134 1.14 14.19 -4.39
C ALA A 134 0.01 14.50 -3.40
N LEU A 135 -1.09 15.10 -3.88
CA LEU A 135 -2.25 15.41 -3.06
C LEU A 135 -2.96 14.16 -2.56
N LEU A 136 -3.11 13.14 -3.40
CA LEU A 136 -3.70 11.85 -3.05
C LEU A 136 -2.90 11.16 -1.94
N LEU A 137 -1.59 10.96 -2.15
CA LEU A 137 -0.73 10.30 -1.18
C LEU A 137 -0.69 11.05 0.15
N GLY A 138 -0.55 12.38 0.12
CA GLY A 138 -0.56 13.22 1.32
C GLY A 138 -1.92 13.17 2.05
N THR A 139 -3.02 13.22 1.31
CA THR A 139 -4.38 13.17 1.88
C THR A 139 -4.63 11.84 2.57
N VAL A 140 -4.30 10.71 1.91
CA VAL A 140 -4.52 9.37 2.45
C VAL A 140 -3.58 9.09 3.62
N SER A 141 -2.31 9.47 3.55
CA SER A 141 -1.36 9.31 4.66
C SER A 141 -1.86 10.04 5.92
N LEU A 142 -2.32 11.30 5.78
CA LEU A 142 -2.90 12.06 6.89
C LEU A 142 -4.14 11.37 7.49
N ARG A 143 -5.05 10.86 6.64
CA ARG A 143 -6.25 10.11 7.08
C ARG A 143 -5.86 8.86 7.87
N GLN A 144 -4.89 8.10 7.40
CA GLN A 144 -4.43 6.86 8.04
C GLN A 144 -3.74 7.15 9.38
N GLN A 145 -2.84 8.13 9.44
CA GLN A 145 -2.18 8.54 10.69
C GLN A 145 -3.19 9.02 11.74
N ARG A 146 -4.20 9.79 11.31
CA ARG A 146 -5.27 10.26 12.20
C ARG A 146 -6.13 9.11 12.73
N ALA A 147 -6.53 8.18 11.87
CA ALA A 147 -7.29 6.99 12.26
C ALA A 147 -6.49 6.13 13.26
N GLN A 148 -5.17 5.96 13.04
CA GLN A 148 -4.30 5.23 13.96
C GLN A 148 -4.16 5.93 15.30
N ALA A 149 -3.96 7.26 15.32
CA ALA A 149 -3.89 8.04 16.55
C ALA A 149 -5.18 7.88 17.37
N GLN A 150 -6.35 7.93 16.72
CA GLN A 150 -7.64 7.72 17.37
C GLN A 150 -7.81 6.29 17.92
N ALA A 151 -7.40 5.27 17.16
CA ALA A 151 -7.44 3.88 17.63
C ALA A 151 -6.56 3.64 18.87
N LEU A 152 -5.50 4.45 19.04
CA LEU A 152 -4.64 4.45 20.23
C LEU A 152 -5.13 5.35 21.37
N GLY A 153 -6.30 5.99 21.22
CA GLY A 153 -6.87 6.88 22.23
C GLY A 153 -6.17 8.24 22.34
N VAL A 154 -5.36 8.62 21.35
CA VAL A 154 -4.72 9.94 21.32
C VAL A 154 -5.76 10.99 20.97
N ALA A 155 -5.85 12.05 21.78
CA ALA A 155 -6.72 13.18 21.49
C ALA A 155 -6.26 13.90 20.22
N THR A 156 -7.01 13.76 19.12
CA THR A 156 -6.74 14.47 17.87
C THR A 156 -7.44 15.83 17.87
N GLY A 157 -6.73 16.89 17.48
CA GLY A 157 -7.30 18.23 17.25
C GLY A 157 -8.34 18.24 16.10
N PRO A 158 -8.93 19.40 15.75
CA PRO A 158 -9.97 19.49 14.72
C PRO A 158 -9.52 18.84 13.40
N ASP A 159 -10.45 18.11 12.78
CA ASP A 159 -10.20 17.45 11.51
C ASP A 159 -10.25 18.49 10.38
N VAL A 160 -9.08 18.91 9.90
CA VAL A 160 -8.96 19.90 8.81
C VAL A 160 -9.43 19.34 7.47
N GLN A 161 -9.62 18.01 7.35
CA GLN A 161 -10.10 17.35 6.13
C GLN A 161 -11.62 17.10 6.14
N ARG A 162 -12.29 17.17 7.30
CA ARG A 162 -13.75 17.20 7.32
C ARG A 162 -14.21 18.57 6.87
N HIS A 163 -14.66 18.66 5.61
CA HIS A 163 -15.51 19.78 5.22
C HIS A 163 -16.71 19.80 6.17
N ARG A 164 -16.83 20.91 6.93
CA ARG A 164 -17.93 21.23 7.84
C ARG A 164 -19.25 21.10 7.07
N THR A 165 -19.86 19.92 7.14
CA THR A 165 -21.12 19.58 6.45
C THR A 165 -22.27 19.41 7.44
N ASP A 166 -22.08 19.81 8.70
CA ASP A 166 -23.18 20.00 9.62
C ASP A 166 -23.73 21.43 9.46
N PRO A 167 -25.01 21.60 9.07
CA PRO A 167 -25.67 22.89 9.18
C PRO A 167 -25.77 23.28 10.66
N LEU A 168 -25.51 24.57 10.94
CA LEU A 168 -25.74 25.19 12.25
C LEU A 168 -27.22 25.15 12.65
#